data_AF-A0A5E8H3Z5-F1
#
_entry.id   AF-A0A5E8H3Z5-F1
#
_cell.length_a   1.000
_cell.length_b   1.000
_cell.length_c   1.000
_cell.angle_alpha   90.00
_cell.angle_beta   90.00
_cell.angle_gamma   90.00
#
_symmetry.space_group_name_H-M   'P 1'
#
loop_
_entity.id
_entity.type
_entity.pdbx_description
1 polymer ?
#
loop_
_entity_poly.entity_id
_entity_poly.type
_entity_poly.pdbx_seq_one_letter_code
_entity_poly.pdbx_strand_id
1 'polypeptide(L)' 'MSETTDRPIDRKLLELLVCPVTKATLEYDAEAQELISRTAKLAYPIRNGIPIMLPDEARKLED' A
#
# COMPACT_ATOMS: atom_id res chain seq x y z
N MET A 1 10.38 -32.10 -0.61
CA MET A 1 11.00 -30.76 -0.47
C MET A 1 10.99 -30.11 -1.84
N SER A 2 9.91 -29.41 -2.18
CA SER A 2 9.82 -28.56 -3.38
C SER A 2 8.72 -27.55 -3.10
N GLU A 3 9.09 -26.28 -2.93
CA GLU A 3 8.44 -25.15 -3.63
C GLU A 3 9.14 -23.86 -3.21
N THR A 4 10.10 -23.48 -4.04
CA THR A 4 10.56 -22.10 -4.16
C THR A 4 9.48 -21.36 -4.95
N THR A 5 8.42 -20.92 -4.29
CA THR A 5 7.42 -20.06 -4.94
C THR A 5 7.79 -18.61 -4.65
N ASP A 6 8.49 -18.02 -5.61
CA ASP A 6 8.31 -16.63 -6.01
C ASP A 6 6.79 -16.38 -6.08
N ARG A 7 6.21 -15.87 -4.99
CA ARG A 7 4.80 -15.51 -4.97
C ARG A 7 4.73 -14.10 -5.53
N PRO A 8 4.22 -13.90 -6.77
CA PRO A 8 3.77 -12.57 -7.15
C PRO A 8 2.79 -12.14 -6.07
N ILE A 9 3.02 -10.99 -5.43
CA ILE A 9 2.22 -10.50 -4.31
C ILE A 9 0.73 -10.73 -4.65
N ASP A 10 0.09 -11.67 -3.94
CA ASP A 10 -1.30 -12.06 -4.18
C ASP A 10 -2.17 -10.80 -4.05
N ARG A 11 -2.88 -10.41 -5.10
CA ARG A 11 -3.76 -9.22 -5.07
C ARG A 11 -4.77 -9.27 -3.92
N LYS A 12 -5.24 -10.48 -3.57
CA LYS A 12 -6.08 -10.73 -2.40
C LYS A 12 -5.40 -10.47 -1.05
N LEU A 13 -4.08 -10.60 -0.98
CA LEU A 13 -3.30 -10.24 0.21
C LEU A 13 -3.04 -8.73 0.27
N LEU A 14 -2.88 -8.07 -0.89
CA LEU A 14 -2.87 -6.61 -0.99
C LEU A 14 -4.21 -5.98 -0.58
N GLU A 15 -5.33 -6.64 -0.87
CA GLU A 15 -6.66 -6.23 -0.41
C GLU A 15 -6.84 -6.32 1.12
N LEU A 16 -5.95 -7.03 1.83
CA LEU A 16 -5.94 -7.11 3.29
C LEU A 16 -5.06 -6.02 3.95
N LEU A 17 -4.30 -5.26 3.16
CA LEU A 17 -3.47 -4.16 3.67
C LEU A 17 -4.37 -2.97 4.02
N VAL A 18 -4.80 -3.00 5.28
CA VAL A 18 -5.54 -1.91 5.89
C VAL A 18 -4.60 -0.79 6.34
N CYS A 19 -5.08 0.44 6.24
CA CYS A 19 -4.36 1.61 6.74
C CYS A 19 -4.07 1.46 8.24
N PRO A 20 -2.83 1.67 8.71
CA PRO A 20 -2.47 1.49 10.12
C PRO A 20 -3.23 2.46 11.06
N VAL A 21 -3.72 3.58 10.53
CA VAL A 21 -4.40 4.62 11.30
C VAL A 21 -5.92 4.42 11.32
N THR A 22 -6.53 4.20 10.15
CA THR A 22 -7.99 4.16 10.00
C THR A 22 -8.57 2.76 9.89
N LYS A 23 -7.72 1.74 9.71
CA LYS A 23 -8.09 0.36 9.35
C LYS A 23 -8.97 0.25 8.09
N ALA A 24 -9.02 1.31 7.29
CA ALA A 24 -9.71 1.31 6.00
C ALA A 24 -8.85 0.63 4.93
N THR A 25 -9.49 0.19 3.85
CA THR A 25 -8.81 -0.35 2.67
C THR A 25 -7.88 0.69 2.04
N LEU A 26 -6.70 0.25 1.64
CA LEU A 26 -5.76 1.03 0.83
C LEU A 26 -5.95 0.67 -0.64
N GLU A 27 -6.00 1.69 -1.49
CA GLU A 27 -6.03 1.53 -2.94
C GLU A 27 -4.59 1.55 -3.46
N TYR A 28 -4.16 0.46 -4.09
CA TYR A 28 -2.83 0.40 -4.68
C TYR A 28 -2.84 1.04 -6.06
N ASP A 29 -2.09 2.13 -6.19
CA ASP A 29 -1.84 2.79 -7.45
C ASP A 29 -0.55 2.23 -8.07
N ALA A 30 -0.72 1.43 -9.11
CA ALA A 30 0.41 0.83 -9.82
C ALA A 30 1.15 1.83 -10.71
N GLU A 31 0.49 2.91 -11.14
CA GLU A 31 1.08 3.93 -12.02
C GLU A 31 2.04 4.84 -11.24
N ALA A 32 1.59 5.29 -10.06
CA ALA A 32 2.36 6.12 -9.15
C ALA A 32 3.18 5.31 -8.12
N GLN A 33 3.02 3.98 -8.09
CA GLN A 33 3.66 3.10 -7.10
C GLN A 33 3.40 3.60 -5.67
N GLU A 34 2.14 3.84 -5.32
CA GLU A 34 1.73 4.32 -4.00
C GLU A 34 0.48 3.60 -3.46
N LEU A 35 0.30 3.59 -2.14
CA LEU A 35 -0.89 3.09 -1.46
C LEU A 35 -1.73 4.27 -0.98
N ILE A 36 -2.87 4.47 -1.62
CA ILE A 36 -3.78 5.59 -1.41
C ILE A 36 -4.81 5.22 -0.33
N SER A 37 -4.83 5.98 0.75
CA SER A 37 -5.87 5.93 1.78
C SER A 37 -6.86 7.07 1.58
N ARG A 38 -8.00 6.80 0.95
CA ARG A 38 -9.07 7.81 0.76
C ARG A 38 -9.64 8.31 2.09
N THR A 39 -9.75 7.44 3.10
CA THR A 39 -10.28 7.80 4.43
C THR A 39 -9.33 8.71 5.20
N ALA A 40 -8.02 8.47 5.10
CA ALA A 40 -7.02 9.31 5.76
C ALA A 40 -6.62 10.53 4.90
N LYS A 41 -7.02 10.57 3.63
CA LYS A 41 -6.52 11.51 2.62
C LYS A 41 -4.99 11.53 2.55
N LEU A 42 -4.38 10.34 2.59
CA LEU A 42 -2.94 10.15 2.56
C LEU A 42 -2.58 9.12 1.50
N ALA A 43 -1.47 9.32 0.82
CA ALA A 43 -0.90 8.36 -0.12
C ALA A 43 0.53 7.99 0.31
N TYR A 44 0.77 6.70 0.50
CA TYR A 44 2.02 6.14 1.00
C TYR A 44 2.88 5.63 -0.16
N PRO A 45 4.06 6.21 -0.42
CA PRO A 45 4.87 5.81 -1.56
C PRO A 45 5.47 4.41 -1.37
N ILE A 46 5.68 3.69 -2.47
CA ILE A 46 6.39 2.40 -2.51
C ILE A 46 7.78 2.64 -3.11
N ARG A 47 8.82 2.33 -2.33
CA ARG A 47 10.21 2.49 -2.75
C ARG A 47 10.89 1.13 -2.72
N ASN A 48 11.50 0.72 -3.84
CA ASN A 48 12.13 -0.61 -3.99
C ASN A 48 11.18 -1.79 -3.69
N GLY A 49 9.89 -1.64 -4.02
CA GLY A 49 8.88 -2.65 -3.70
C GLY A 49 8.46 -2.70 -2.22
N ILE A 50 8.96 -1.79 -1.38
CA ILE A 50 8.60 -1.69 0.04
C ILE A 50 7.65 -0.50 0.24
N PRO A 51 6.43 -0.71 0.74
CA PRO A 51 5.51 0.38 1.06
C PRO A 51 5.98 1.16 2.28
N ILE A 52 6.19 2.47 2.12
CA ILE A 52 6.58 3.37 3.20
C ILE A 52 5.32 3.88 3.90
N MET A 53 4.82 3.12 4.87
CA MET A 53 3.62 3.48 5.65
C MET A 53 3.92 4.46 6.81
N LEU A 54 4.76 5.46 6.56
CA LEU A 54 5.08 6.51 7.52
C LEU A 54 4.22 7.74 7.22
N PRO A 55 3.49 8.29 8.19
CA PRO A 55 2.62 9.45 7.96
C PRO A 55 3.41 10.73 7.57
N ASP A 56 4.70 10.80 7.92
CA ASP A 56 5.59 11.92 7.55
C ASP A 56 6.02 11.87 6.07
N GLU A 57 6.24 10.66 5.54
CA GLU A 57 6.54 10.43 4.12
C GLU A 57 5.26 10.32 3.26
N ALA A 58 4.10 10.24 3.90
CA ALA A 58 2.83 10.12 3.21
C ALA A 58 2.47 11.46 2.56
N ARG A 59 2.20 11.42 1.26
CA ARG A 59 1.70 12.56 0.52
C ARG A 59 0.25 12.82 0.92
N LYS A 60 -0.07 14.04 1.33
CA LYS A 60 -1.47 14.42 1.55
C LYS A 60 -2.19 14.48 0.22
N LEU A 61 -3.34 13.82 0.16
CA LEU A 61 -4.29 13.95 -0.93
C LEU A 61 -5.10 15.20 -0.63
N GLU A 62 -4.66 16.32 -1.20
CA GLU A 62 -5.45 17.53 -1.25
C GLU A 62 -6.59 17.28 -2.25
N ASP A 63 -7.80 17.13 -1.72
CA ASP A 63 -9.04 17.29 -2.47
C ASP A 63 -9.62 18.63 -2.06
#